data_AF-A0A832IN40-F1
#
_entry.id   AF-A0A832IN40-F1
#
_cell.length_a   1.000
_cell.length_b   1.000
_cell.length_c   1.000
_cell.angle_alpha   90.00
_cell.angle_beta   90.00
_cell.angle_gamma   90.00
#
_symmetry.space_group_name_H-M   'P 1'
#
loop_
_entity.id
_entity.type
_entity.pdbx_description
1 polymer ?
#
loop_
_entity_poly.entity_id
_entity_poly.type
_entity_poly.pdbx_seq_one_letter_code
_entity_poly.pdbx_strand_id
1 'polypeptide(L)'
;MKNFKNILCAIALMATLGIAAQDFKVSINKLTAETQQLSESPDNLKLVWWIPIEFWQAVFAENKTMPQRQIDEVLQVFEQYTLLAVVDGIIGEFGDITYKPKDTVFNSLEIVDAHKKTYTPLREDTIDEKTLEVISYMKPVLGNMLGDVGKNMYFFLFQKKENPMERIINPMKKEEFTINLGGEAFRWKLPLPSLLKPKKCPVDGQLMNATWKYCPFHGKELIAQ
;
A
#
# COMPACT_ATOMS: atom_id res chain seq x y z
N MET A 1 14.08 -64.81 43.85
CA MET A 1 13.21 -63.67 44.20
C MET A 1 13.95 -62.37 43.88
N LYS A 2 13.35 -61.60 42.95
CA LYS A 2 13.53 -60.16 42.63
C LYS A 2 14.91 -59.66 42.15
N ASN A 3 14.90 -59.42 40.84
CA ASN A 3 15.90 -58.80 39.98
C ASN A 3 16.24 -57.36 40.41
N PHE A 4 17.54 -57.08 40.44
CA PHE A 4 18.14 -55.74 40.47
C PHE A 4 18.42 -55.35 39.01
N LYS A 5 17.61 -54.45 38.44
CA LYS A 5 17.81 -53.80 37.13
C LYS A 5 17.27 -52.37 37.30
N ASN A 6 18.14 -51.37 37.41
CA ASN A 6 18.76 -50.62 36.32
C ASN A 6 17.93 -49.41 35.89
N ILE A 7 18.64 -48.28 35.84
CA ILE A 7 18.49 -47.10 34.97
C ILE A 7 17.75 -45.90 35.60
N LEU A 8 18.62 -45.06 36.15
CA LEU A 8 18.52 -43.66 36.46
C LEU A 8 18.15 -42.82 35.21
N CYS A 9 17.27 -41.85 35.43
CA CYS A 9 17.09 -40.57 34.74
C CYS A 9 17.83 -40.32 33.41
N ALA A 10 17.06 -40.17 32.33
CA ALA A 10 17.31 -39.18 31.27
C ALA A 10 16.05 -38.98 30.42
N ILE A 11 15.06 -38.23 30.93
CA ILE A 11 14.04 -37.62 30.07
C ILE A 11 14.70 -36.38 29.46
N ALA A 12 15.32 -36.55 28.30
CA ALA A 12 15.74 -35.42 27.47
C ALA A 12 14.48 -34.73 26.95
N LEU A 13 14.06 -33.68 27.67
CA LEU A 13 13.07 -32.72 27.24
C LEU A 13 13.66 -31.98 26.02
N MET A 14 13.48 -32.52 24.81
CA MET A 14 13.61 -31.71 23.60
C MET A 14 12.43 -30.74 23.61
N ALA A 15 12.59 -29.63 24.33
CA ALA A 15 11.84 -28.43 24.06
C ALA A 15 12.22 -28.01 22.64
N THR A 16 11.46 -28.49 21.66
CA THR A 16 11.37 -27.83 20.38
C THR A 16 10.89 -26.42 20.68
N LEU A 17 11.84 -25.48 20.78
CA LEU A 17 11.59 -24.08 20.54
C LEU A 17 11.12 -23.99 19.09
N GLY A 18 9.86 -24.34 18.86
CA GLY A 18 9.10 -23.76 17.78
C GLY A 18 9.06 -22.28 18.10
N ILE A 19 10.06 -21.55 17.62
CA ILE A 19 9.87 -20.13 17.31
C ILE A 19 8.71 -20.17 16.33
N ALA A 20 7.50 -19.96 16.82
CA ALA A 20 6.37 -19.69 15.97
C ALA A 20 6.84 -18.50 15.12
N ALA A 21 7.13 -18.77 13.85
CA ALA A 21 7.26 -17.72 12.87
C ALA A 21 5.94 -16.98 12.95
N GLN A 22 5.95 -15.81 13.59
CA GLN A 22 4.75 -15.01 13.72
C GLN A 22 4.37 -14.63 12.29
N ASP A 23 3.27 -15.17 11.80
CA ASP A 23 2.86 -14.97 10.41
C ASP A 23 2.77 -13.46 10.15
N PHE A 24 3.61 -12.99 9.23
CA PHE A 24 3.68 -11.59 8.88
C PHE A 24 2.36 -11.17 8.24
N LYS A 25 1.67 -10.23 8.88
CA LYS A 25 0.43 -9.66 8.39
C LYS A 25 0.66 -8.19 8.04
N VAL A 26 0.31 -7.82 6.80
CA VAL A 26 0.34 -6.44 6.33
C VAL A 26 -0.66 -5.61 7.15
N SER A 27 -0.20 -4.50 7.70
CA SER A 27 -1.06 -3.55 8.41
C SER A 27 -1.66 -2.56 7.42
N ILE A 28 -2.97 -2.62 7.23
CA ILE A 28 -3.73 -1.69 6.36
C ILE A 28 -3.44 -0.24 6.77
N ASN A 29 -3.48 0.08 8.07
CA ASN A 29 -3.25 1.44 8.55
C ASN A 29 -1.84 1.96 8.20
N LYS A 30 -0.80 1.14 8.38
CA LYS A 30 0.57 1.53 8.01
C LYS A 30 0.70 1.70 6.50
N LEU A 31 0.12 0.79 5.73
CA LEU A 31 0.15 0.87 4.28
C LEU A 31 -0.58 2.11 3.76
N THR A 32 -1.76 2.44 4.30
CA THR A 32 -2.47 3.70 3.98
C THR A 32 -1.60 4.91 4.28
N ALA A 33 -0.98 4.97 5.46
CA ALA A 33 -0.13 6.09 5.84
C ALA A 33 1.13 6.23 4.95
N GLU A 34 1.65 5.12 4.43
CA GLU A 34 2.81 5.12 3.53
C GLU A 34 2.44 5.49 2.08
N THR A 35 1.21 5.21 1.64
CA THR A 35 0.79 5.42 0.24
C THR A 35 -0.10 6.64 0.01
N GLN A 36 -0.52 7.32 1.08
CA GLN A 36 -1.26 8.57 1.04
C GLN A 36 -0.34 9.77 1.34
N GLN A 37 -0.42 10.82 0.53
CA GLN A 37 0.23 12.09 0.80
C GLN A 37 -0.76 13.25 0.67
N LEU A 38 -0.56 14.28 1.47
CA LEU A 38 -1.31 15.53 1.47
C LEU A 38 -0.38 16.67 1.02
N SER A 39 -0.95 17.71 0.41
CA SER A 39 -0.19 18.93 0.13
C SER A 39 0.31 19.56 1.43
N GLU A 40 1.49 20.18 1.37
CA GLU A 40 2.02 21.01 2.44
C GLU A 40 1.45 22.44 2.41
N SER A 41 0.71 22.81 1.34
CA SER A 41 0.14 24.14 1.16
C SER A 41 -1.05 24.38 2.10
N PRO A 42 -1.07 25.48 2.88
CA PRO A 42 -2.22 25.82 3.72
C PRO A 42 -3.46 26.22 2.90
N ASP A 43 -3.26 26.74 1.68
CA ASP A 43 -4.34 27.28 0.85
C ASP A 43 -4.98 26.24 -0.08
N ASN A 44 -4.42 25.03 -0.15
CA ASN A 44 -4.85 24.00 -1.09
C ASN A 44 -5.12 22.69 -0.37
N LEU A 45 -6.26 22.06 -0.65
CA LEU A 45 -6.48 20.67 -0.34
C LEU A 45 -6.03 19.84 -1.55
N LYS A 46 -4.86 19.22 -1.47
CA LYS A 46 -4.55 18.09 -2.36
C LYS A 46 -4.27 16.86 -1.56
N LEU A 47 -4.86 15.76 -1.99
CA LEU A 47 -4.65 14.43 -1.45
C LEU A 47 -4.39 13.51 -2.62
N VAL A 48 -3.23 12.85 -2.60
CA VAL A 48 -2.90 11.79 -3.54
C VAL A 48 -2.76 10.51 -2.76
N TRP A 49 -3.64 9.55 -3.05
CA TRP A 49 -3.57 8.22 -2.49
C TRP A 49 -3.27 7.23 -3.61
N TRP A 50 -2.04 6.73 -3.63
CA TRP A 50 -1.70 5.58 -4.44
C TRP A 50 -2.18 4.31 -3.74
N ILE A 51 -3.02 3.52 -4.41
CA ILE A 51 -3.59 2.31 -3.82
C ILE A 51 -2.98 1.10 -4.53
N PRO A 52 -1.88 0.53 -4.01
CA PRO A 52 -1.27 -0.65 -4.60
C PRO A 52 -2.18 -1.88 -4.43
N ILE A 53 -2.05 -2.88 -5.31
CA ILE A 53 -2.84 -4.12 -5.21
C ILE A 53 -2.67 -4.81 -3.83
N GLU A 54 -1.49 -4.67 -3.23
CA GLU A 54 -1.17 -5.19 -1.90
C GLU A 54 -2.10 -4.62 -0.80
N PHE A 55 -2.65 -3.42 -0.99
CA PHE A 55 -3.67 -2.86 -0.11
C PHE A 55 -4.96 -3.69 -0.17
N TRP A 56 -5.43 -4.00 -1.37
CA TRP A 56 -6.64 -4.82 -1.56
C TRP A 56 -6.43 -6.25 -1.08
N GLN A 57 -5.25 -6.82 -1.31
CA GLN A 57 -4.88 -8.13 -0.76
C GLN A 57 -4.96 -8.12 0.78
N ALA A 58 -4.44 -7.08 1.44
CA ALA A 58 -4.53 -6.95 2.89
C ALA A 58 -5.98 -6.79 3.38
N VAL A 59 -6.80 -5.97 2.70
CA VAL A 59 -8.22 -5.79 3.01
C VAL A 59 -8.99 -7.12 2.88
N PHE A 60 -8.78 -7.85 1.78
CA PHE A 60 -9.48 -9.11 1.53
C PHE A 60 -8.97 -10.25 2.41
N ALA A 61 -7.70 -10.25 2.83
CA ALA A 61 -7.18 -11.22 3.79
C ALA A 61 -7.87 -11.11 5.17
N GLU A 62 -8.44 -9.96 5.51
CA GLU A 62 -9.24 -9.76 6.73
C GLU A 62 -10.73 -10.07 6.52
N ASN A 63 -11.19 -10.18 5.26
CA ASN A 63 -12.58 -10.40 4.92
C ASN A 63 -12.92 -11.90 4.93
N LYS A 64 -13.83 -12.30 5.82
CA LYS A 64 -14.29 -13.70 5.93
C LYS A 64 -15.62 -13.98 5.23
N THR A 65 -16.24 -12.96 4.65
CA THR A 65 -17.61 -13.06 4.11
C THR A 65 -17.64 -13.17 2.59
N MET A 66 -16.57 -12.75 1.91
CA MET A 66 -16.47 -12.82 0.45
C MET A 66 -15.85 -14.15 0.00
N PRO A 67 -16.44 -14.86 -0.98
CA PRO A 67 -15.82 -16.06 -1.56
C PRO A 67 -14.49 -15.75 -2.26
N GLN A 68 -13.51 -16.67 -2.15
CA GLN A 68 -12.17 -16.47 -2.73
C GLN A 68 -12.21 -16.15 -4.22
N ARG A 69 -13.07 -16.82 -4.99
CA ARG A 69 -13.24 -16.55 -6.42
C ARG A 69 -13.59 -15.08 -6.70
N GLN A 70 -14.44 -14.49 -5.88
CA GLN A 70 -14.85 -13.09 -6.05
C GLN A 70 -13.70 -12.14 -5.70
N ILE A 71 -12.90 -12.47 -4.67
CA ILE A 71 -11.68 -11.74 -4.31
C ILE A 71 -10.69 -11.77 -5.49
N ASP A 72 -10.44 -12.95 -6.07
CA ASP A 72 -9.51 -13.12 -7.19
C ASP A 72 -9.97 -12.31 -8.42
N GLU A 73 -11.27 -12.30 -8.71
CA GLU A 73 -11.84 -11.52 -9.82
C GLU A 73 -11.67 -10.00 -9.63
N VAL A 74 -11.70 -9.50 -8.39
CA VAL A 74 -11.44 -8.09 -8.06
C VAL A 74 -9.94 -7.78 -8.08
N LEU A 75 -9.10 -8.66 -7.54
CA LEU A 75 -7.65 -8.46 -7.54
C LEU A 75 -7.08 -8.45 -8.97
N GLN A 76 -7.57 -9.33 -9.84
CA GLN A 76 -7.19 -9.39 -11.25
C GLN A 76 -7.43 -8.06 -11.97
N VAL A 77 -8.49 -7.32 -11.62
CA VAL A 77 -8.74 -5.99 -12.16
C VAL A 77 -7.58 -5.04 -11.79
N PHE A 78 -7.10 -5.09 -10.56
CA PHE A 78 -6.03 -4.19 -10.09
C PHE A 78 -4.62 -4.62 -10.50
N GLU A 79 -4.40 -5.86 -10.92
CA GLU A 79 -3.05 -6.33 -11.32
C GLU A 79 -2.48 -5.53 -12.49
N GLN A 80 -3.34 -5.17 -13.44
CA GLN A 80 -2.96 -4.50 -14.68
C GLN A 80 -2.96 -2.96 -14.59
N TYR A 81 -3.39 -2.38 -13.46
CA TYR A 81 -3.50 -0.94 -13.31
C TYR A 81 -2.73 -0.41 -12.09
N THR A 82 -2.20 0.79 -12.23
CA THR A 82 -1.85 1.62 -11.09
C THR A 82 -3.04 2.52 -10.77
N LEU A 83 -3.60 2.36 -9.58
CA LEU A 83 -4.78 3.09 -9.13
C LEU A 83 -4.37 4.27 -8.24
N LEU A 84 -4.85 5.47 -8.60
CA LEU A 84 -4.78 6.67 -7.77
C LEU A 84 -6.18 7.10 -7.37
N ALA A 85 -6.35 7.48 -6.11
CA ALA A 85 -7.51 8.22 -5.63
C ALA A 85 -7.04 9.64 -5.25
N VAL A 86 -7.61 10.65 -5.89
CA VAL A 86 -7.09 12.03 -5.87
C VAL A 86 -8.19 13.02 -5.52
N VAL A 87 -7.86 13.98 -4.66
CA VAL A 87 -8.64 15.19 -4.42
C VAL A 87 -7.75 16.39 -4.71
N ASP A 88 -8.30 17.39 -5.40
CA ASP A 88 -7.66 18.69 -5.59
C ASP A 88 -8.73 19.77 -5.39
N GLY A 89 -8.47 20.71 -4.50
CA GLY A 89 -9.36 21.80 -4.16
C GLY A 89 -8.61 22.96 -3.52
N ILE A 90 -9.28 24.10 -3.47
CA ILE A 90 -8.78 25.33 -2.86
C ILE A 90 -9.53 25.55 -1.55
N ILE A 91 -8.81 25.87 -0.48
CA ILE A 91 -9.39 26.17 0.82
C ILE A 91 -9.67 27.68 0.86
N GLY A 92 -10.93 28.05 1.02
CA GLY A 92 -11.36 29.44 1.15
C GLY A 92 -11.02 30.03 2.53
N GLU A 93 -11.13 31.35 2.66
CA GLU A 93 -10.81 32.08 3.91
C GLU A 93 -11.62 31.60 5.11
N PHE A 94 -12.81 31.04 4.88
CA PHE A 94 -13.70 30.52 5.92
C PHE A 94 -13.64 29.00 6.09
N GLY A 95 -12.66 28.34 5.46
CA GLY A 95 -12.45 26.89 5.54
C GLY A 95 -13.37 26.06 4.64
N ASP A 96 -14.19 26.70 3.80
CA ASP A 96 -14.90 26.02 2.73
C ASP A 96 -13.92 25.51 1.66
N ILE A 97 -14.28 24.43 0.97
CA ILE A 97 -13.41 23.82 -0.03
C ILE A 97 -14.08 23.87 -1.39
N THR A 98 -13.44 24.55 -2.33
CA THR A 98 -13.82 24.53 -3.75
C THR A 98 -13.02 23.46 -4.47
N TYR A 99 -13.64 22.32 -4.72
CA TYR A 99 -13.03 21.19 -5.42
C TYR A 99 -12.91 21.46 -6.92
N LYS A 100 -11.78 21.07 -7.51
CA LYS A 100 -11.59 21.17 -8.96
C LYS A 100 -12.37 20.09 -9.70
N PRO A 101 -12.91 20.37 -10.90
CA PRO A 101 -13.58 19.36 -11.71
C PRO A 101 -12.67 18.18 -12.08
N LYS A 102 -13.25 16.98 -12.25
CA LYS A 102 -12.54 15.76 -12.63
C LYS A 102 -11.64 15.96 -13.85
N ASP A 103 -12.11 16.66 -14.88
CA ASP A 103 -11.33 16.89 -16.12
C ASP A 103 -10.12 17.80 -15.88
N THR A 104 -10.23 18.78 -14.98
CA THR A 104 -9.09 19.62 -14.59
C THR A 104 -8.03 18.79 -13.86
N VAL A 105 -8.46 17.90 -12.96
CA VAL A 105 -7.55 16.98 -12.26
C VAL A 105 -6.91 16.01 -13.26
N PHE A 106 -7.70 15.40 -14.15
CA PHE A 106 -7.25 14.47 -15.19
C PHE A 106 -6.10 15.06 -16.03
N ASN A 107 -6.27 16.30 -16.50
CA ASN A 107 -5.30 16.95 -17.39
C ASN A 107 -4.01 17.41 -16.70
N SER A 108 -3.97 17.40 -15.36
CA SER A 108 -2.82 17.87 -14.57
C SER A 108 -2.15 16.76 -13.75
N LEU A 109 -2.64 15.53 -13.88
CA LEU A 109 -2.18 14.37 -13.13
C LEU A 109 -1.26 13.51 -13.99
N GLU A 110 -0.07 13.20 -13.47
CA GLU A 110 0.90 12.33 -14.14
C GLU A 110 1.71 11.51 -13.13
N ILE A 111 2.18 10.34 -13.55
CA ILE A 111 3.15 9.52 -12.82
C ILE A 111 4.49 9.61 -13.55
N VAL A 112 5.57 9.91 -12.82
CA VAL A 112 6.95 9.83 -13.30
C VAL A 112 7.65 8.69 -12.58
N ASP A 113 8.04 7.66 -13.33
CA ASP A 113 8.70 6.48 -12.76
C ASP A 113 10.19 6.69 -12.46
N ALA A 114 10.84 5.64 -11.95
CA ALA A 114 12.26 5.65 -11.62
C ALA A 114 13.18 5.87 -12.84
N HIS A 115 12.71 5.56 -14.04
CA HIS A 115 13.42 5.74 -15.31
C HIS A 115 13.10 7.09 -15.99
N LYS A 116 12.38 7.98 -15.29
CA LYS A 116 11.91 9.27 -15.82
C LYS A 116 10.91 9.14 -16.98
N LYS A 117 10.27 7.98 -17.13
CA LYS A 117 9.13 7.82 -18.04
C LYS A 117 7.87 8.38 -17.38
N THR A 118 7.14 9.19 -18.15
CA THR A 118 5.89 9.81 -17.73
C THR A 118 4.69 9.00 -18.20
N TYR A 119 3.68 8.86 -17.35
CA TYR A 119 2.42 8.19 -17.61
C TYR A 119 1.25 9.12 -17.29
N THR A 120 0.28 9.18 -18.19
CA THR A 120 -0.97 9.93 -18.02
C THR A 120 -2.13 8.97 -17.68
N PRO A 121 -3.18 9.44 -17.01
CA PRO A 121 -4.33 8.62 -16.70
C PRO A 121 -5.03 8.11 -17.97
N LEU A 122 -5.60 6.91 -17.89
CA LEU A 122 -6.45 6.33 -18.92
C LEU A 122 -7.77 7.09 -19.00
N ARG A 123 -8.27 7.26 -20.21
CA ARG A 123 -9.62 7.81 -20.42
C ARG A 123 -10.66 6.73 -20.08
N GLU A 124 -11.78 7.13 -19.53
CA GLU A 124 -12.85 6.23 -19.08
C GLU A 124 -13.40 5.34 -20.21
N ASP A 125 -13.48 5.88 -21.42
CA ASP A 125 -13.88 5.18 -22.65
C ASP A 125 -12.89 4.10 -23.13
N THR A 126 -11.69 4.05 -22.53
CA THR A 126 -10.65 3.04 -22.84
C THR A 126 -10.55 1.94 -21.78
N ILE A 127 -11.30 2.05 -20.69
CA ILE A 127 -11.27 1.12 -19.55
C ILE A 127 -12.41 0.11 -19.74
N ASP A 128 -12.15 -1.17 -19.47
CA ASP A 128 -13.17 -2.21 -19.57
C ASP A 128 -14.30 -2.03 -18.53
N GLU A 129 -15.51 -2.42 -18.90
CA GLU A 129 -16.73 -2.24 -18.10
C GLU A 129 -16.60 -2.85 -16.69
N LYS A 130 -16.03 -4.05 -16.59
CA LYS A 130 -15.82 -4.74 -15.30
C LYS A 130 -14.93 -3.92 -14.36
N THR A 131 -13.85 -3.33 -14.88
CA THR A 131 -13.00 -2.45 -14.08
C THR A 131 -13.76 -1.21 -13.60
N LEU A 132 -14.56 -0.58 -14.47
CA LEU A 132 -15.36 0.59 -14.10
C LEU A 132 -16.40 0.25 -13.02
N GLU A 133 -17.04 -0.92 -13.11
CA GLU A 133 -17.97 -1.41 -12.09
C GLU A 133 -17.27 -1.56 -10.74
N VAL A 134 -16.11 -2.22 -10.67
CA VAL A 134 -15.34 -2.37 -9.42
C VAL A 134 -15.01 -1.01 -8.81
N ILE A 135 -14.53 -0.06 -9.60
CA ILE A 135 -14.23 1.31 -9.13
C ILE A 135 -15.50 2.02 -8.64
N SER A 136 -16.64 1.80 -9.30
CA SER A 136 -17.92 2.41 -8.92
C SER A 136 -18.39 1.96 -7.52
N TYR A 137 -18.15 0.69 -7.15
CA TYR A 137 -18.46 0.17 -5.82
C TYR A 137 -17.57 0.76 -4.72
N MET A 138 -16.36 1.22 -5.07
CA MET A 138 -15.41 1.77 -4.09
C MET A 138 -15.70 3.22 -3.73
N LYS A 139 -16.25 4.02 -4.64
CA LYS A 139 -16.56 5.44 -4.39
C LYS A 139 -17.44 5.65 -3.15
N PRO A 140 -18.56 4.94 -2.95
CA PRO A 140 -19.38 5.09 -1.74
C PRO A 140 -18.63 4.74 -0.46
N VAL A 141 -17.73 3.75 -0.49
CA VAL A 141 -16.94 3.36 0.68
C VAL A 141 -16.06 4.53 1.12
N LEU A 142 -15.36 5.18 0.19
CA LEU A 142 -14.54 6.35 0.51
C LEU A 142 -15.38 7.56 0.92
N GLY A 143 -16.52 7.82 0.28
CA GLY A 143 -17.44 8.88 0.68
C GLY A 143 -17.98 8.71 2.11
N ASN A 144 -18.25 7.47 2.53
CA ASN A 144 -18.67 7.16 3.89
C ASN A 144 -17.53 7.29 4.90
N MET A 145 -16.30 6.95 4.51
CA MET A 145 -15.13 7.00 5.39
C MET A 145 -14.55 8.41 5.56
N LEU A 146 -14.52 9.20 4.49
CA LEU A 146 -13.83 10.50 4.42
C LEU A 146 -14.79 11.68 4.27
N GLY A 147 -16.10 11.45 4.36
CA GLY A 147 -17.12 12.48 4.24
C GLY A 147 -17.03 13.22 2.90
N ASP A 148 -17.09 14.55 2.93
CA ASP A 148 -17.12 15.38 1.72
C ASP A 148 -15.82 15.32 0.92
N VAL A 149 -14.67 15.10 1.56
CA VAL A 149 -13.41 14.86 0.85
C VAL A 149 -13.49 13.56 0.04
N GLY A 150 -14.06 12.50 0.63
CA GLY A 150 -14.27 11.22 -0.05
C GLY A 150 -15.24 11.30 -1.23
N LYS A 151 -16.32 12.10 -1.09
CA LYS A 151 -17.30 12.31 -2.17
C LYS A 151 -16.70 13.05 -3.38
N ASN A 152 -15.72 13.91 -3.15
CA ASN A 152 -15.03 14.68 -4.19
C ASN A 152 -13.69 14.05 -4.63
N MET A 153 -13.44 12.79 -4.22
CA MET A 153 -12.28 12.03 -4.62
C MET A 153 -12.53 11.34 -5.96
N TYR A 154 -11.59 11.51 -6.90
CA TYR A 154 -11.62 10.89 -8.21
C TYR A 154 -10.62 9.74 -8.29
N PHE A 155 -11.06 8.65 -8.90
CA PHE A 155 -10.19 7.54 -9.24
C PHE A 155 -9.63 7.69 -10.64
N PHE A 156 -8.32 7.48 -10.77
CA PHE A 156 -7.60 7.48 -12.03
C PHE A 156 -6.79 6.19 -12.16
N LEU A 157 -6.90 5.55 -13.32
CA LEU A 157 -6.18 4.33 -13.64
C LEU A 157 -5.04 4.64 -14.61
N PHE A 158 -3.90 4.01 -14.41
CA PHE A 158 -2.72 4.14 -15.26
C PHE A 158 -2.25 2.75 -15.67
N GLN A 159 -1.71 2.63 -16.87
CA GLN A 159 -1.19 1.38 -17.40
C GLN A 159 -0.04 1.63 -18.38
N LYS A 160 0.87 0.67 -18.52
CA LYS A 160 1.87 0.67 -19.60
C LYS A 160 1.18 0.28 -20.91
N LYS A 161 1.16 1.19 -21.88
CA LYS A 161 0.55 0.92 -23.20
C LYS A 161 1.21 -0.26 -23.92
N GLU A 162 2.52 -0.42 -23.75
CA GLU A 162 3.30 -1.46 -24.44
C GLU A 162 3.16 -2.83 -23.78
N ASN A 163 2.88 -2.86 -22.46
CA ASN A 163 2.76 -4.09 -21.69
C ASN A 163 1.78 -3.93 -20.51
N PRO A 164 0.47 -4.07 -20.77
CA PRO A 164 -0.60 -3.88 -19.78
C PRO A 164 -0.43 -4.63 -18.45
N MET A 165 0.18 -5.82 -18.48
CA MET A 165 0.38 -6.66 -17.30
C MET A 165 1.60 -6.24 -16.47
N GLU A 166 2.44 -5.36 -17.00
CA GLU A 166 3.61 -4.88 -16.29
C GLU A 166 3.27 -3.62 -15.49
N ARG A 167 3.40 -3.73 -14.17
CA ARG A 167 3.15 -2.63 -13.23
C ARG A 167 4.08 -1.44 -13.53
N ILE A 168 3.51 -0.23 -13.46
CA ILE A 168 4.29 1.02 -13.51
C ILE A 168 5.14 1.16 -12.24
N ILE A 169 4.55 0.87 -11.08
CA ILE A 169 5.18 1.00 -9.76
C ILE A 169 5.16 -0.36 -9.08
N ASN A 170 6.31 -0.80 -8.55
CA ASN A 170 6.40 -2.01 -7.74
C ASN A 170 6.77 -1.64 -6.28
N PRO A 171 5.85 -1.77 -5.32
CA PRO A 171 6.06 -1.31 -3.94
C PRO A 171 7.15 -2.08 -3.19
N MET A 172 7.67 -3.16 -3.76
CA MET A 172 8.70 -4.02 -3.16
C MET A 172 10.09 -3.81 -3.77
N LYS A 173 10.19 -3.04 -4.87
CA LYS A 173 11.48 -2.74 -5.50
C LYS A 173 12.11 -1.50 -4.87
N LYS A 174 13.45 -1.47 -4.87
CA LYS A 174 14.20 -0.30 -4.39
C LYS A 174 14.27 0.75 -5.49
N GLU A 175 13.29 1.64 -5.49
CA GLU A 175 13.11 2.67 -6.51
C GLU A 175 12.44 3.91 -5.92
N GLU A 176 12.33 4.97 -6.71
CA GLU A 176 11.58 6.19 -6.35
C GLU A 176 10.67 6.55 -7.52
N PHE A 177 9.49 7.06 -7.22
CA PHE A 177 8.57 7.59 -8.23
C PHE A 177 7.93 8.88 -7.73
N THR A 178 7.34 9.63 -8.65
CA THR A 178 6.67 10.90 -8.37
C THR A 178 5.29 10.90 -9.00
N ILE A 179 4.30 11.43 -8.29
CA ILE A 179 3.01 11.80 -8.86
C ILE A 179 2.96 13.32 -8.89
N ASN A 180 2.78 13.91 -10.07
CA ASN A 180 2.54 15.35 -10.16
C ASN A 180 1.04 15.60 -10.28
N LEU A 181 0.55 16.59 -9.54
CA LEU A 181 -0.84 17.03 -9.53
C LEU A 181 -0.92 18.55 -9.49
N GLY A 182 -1.40 19.15 -10.57
CA GLY A 182 -1.56 20.60 -10.66
C GLY A 182 -0.26 21.36 -10.37
N GLY A 183 0.87 20.84 -10.86
CA GLY A 183 2.22 21.44 -10.70
C GLY A 183 2.95 21.09 -9.39
N GLU A 184 2.32 20.34 -8.48
CA GLU A 184 2.94 19.91 -7.22
C GLU A 184 3.39 18.45 -7.29
N ALA A 185 4.55 18.15 -6.73
CA ALA A 185 5.20 16.84 -6.83
C ALA A 185 5.11 16.07 -5.50
N PHE A 186 4.43 14.93 -5.53
CA PHE A 186 4.33 13.96 -4.42
C PHE A 186 5.31 12.82 -4.67
N ARG A 187 6.20 12.53 -3.70
CA ARG A 187 7.36 11.66 -3.93
C ARG A 187 7.36 10.48 -2.97
N TRP A 188 7.50 9.28 -3.50
CA TRP A 188 7.60 8.05 -2.71
C TRP A 188 8.97 7.40 -2.87
N LYS A 189 9.46 6.82 -1.77
CA LYS A 189 10.65 5.97 -1.75
C LYS A 189 10.22 4.54 -1.46
N LEU A 190 10.71 3.61 -2.27
CA LEU A 190 10.39 2.20 -2.21
C LEU A 190 11.64 1.38 -1.82
N PRO A 191 11.49 0.19 -1.25
CA PRO A 191 10.22 -0.51 -0.99
C PRO A 191 9.42 0.08 0.18
N LEU A 192 8.11 -0.17 0.19
CA LEU A 192 7.21 0.18 1.30
C LEU A 192 7.54 -0.68 2.54
N PRO A 193 7.97 -0.08 3.66
CA PRO A 193 8.25 -0.81 4.88
C PRO A 193 7.09 -1.68 5.37
N SER A 194 5.84 -1.25 5.20
CA SER A 194 4.66 -1.98 5.67
C SER A 194 4.42 -3.31 4.96
N LEU A 195 5.06 -3.52 3.80
CA LEU A 195 4.95 -4.76 3.01
C LEU A 195 6.10 -5.74 3.25
N LEU A 196 7.10 -5.34 4.03
CA LEU A 196 8.27 -6.14 4.31
C LEU A 196 8.23 -6.69 5.74
N LYS A 197 8.70 -7.94 5.90
CA LYS A 197 8.91 -8.51 7.23
C LYS A 197 9.83 -7.60 8.05
N PRO A 198 9.43 -7.18 9.26
CA PRO A 198 10.27 -6.37 10.13
C PRO A 198 11.59 -7.08 10.42
N LYS A 199 12.67 -6.30 10.54
CA LYS A 199 13.96 -6.85 10.95
C LYS A 199 14.10 -6.80 12.46
N LYS A 200 14.99 -7.61 13.02
CA LYS A 200 15.25 -7.67 14.46
C LYS A 200 16.57 -6.98 14.81
N CYS A 201 16.59 -6.16 15.86
CA CYS A 201 17.86 -5.69 16.42
C CYS A 201 18.57 -6.85 17.16
N PRO A 202 19.87 -7.08 16.91
CA PRO A 202 20.60 -8.17 17.56
C PRO A 202 20.87 -7.94 19.05
N VAL A 203 20.75 -6.69 19.55
CA VAL A 203 21.11 -6.33 20.92
C VAL A 203 19.96 -6.54 21.89
N ASP A 204 18.78 -6.02 21.57
CA ASP A 204 17.59 -6.05 22.44
C ASP A 204 16.45 -6.91 21.87
N GLY A 205 16.59 -7.40 20.64
CA GLY A 205 15.58 -8.20 19.98
C GLY A 205 14.36 -7.42 19.50
N GLN A 206 14.35 -6.09 19.54
CA GLN A 206 13.21 -5.29 19.10
C GLN A 206 13.00 -5.36 17.58
N LEU A 207 11.73 -5.27 17.16
CA LEU A 207 11.36 -5.18 15.75
C LEU A 207 11.62 -3.78 15.21
N MET A 208 12.27 -3.71 14.07
CA MET A 208 12.75 -2.48 13.42
C MET A 208 12.21 -2.41 11.99
N ASN A 209 12.24 -1.20 11.43
CA ASN A 209 11.82 -0.97 10.05
C ASN A 209 12.63 -1.87 9.10
N ALA A 210 11.92 -2.57 8.22
CA ALA A 210 12.50 -3.57 7.33
C ALA A 210 13.47 -2.99 6.29
N THR A 211 13.31 -1.71 5.93
CA THR A 211 14.17 -1.01 4.96
C THR A 211 15.51 -0.59 5.55
N TRP A 212 15.65 -0.56 6.87
CA TRP A 212 16.88 -0.15 7.53
C TRP A 212 17.95 -1.25 7.47
N LYS A 213 19.20 -0.81 7.40
CA LYS A 213 20.37 -1.69 7.50
C LYS A 213 20.84 -1.85 8.95
N TYR A 214 20.84 -0.76 9.71
CA TYR A 214 21.33 -0.72 11.09
C TYR A 214 20.22 -0.31 12.04
N CYS A 215 20.29 -0.78 13.29
CA CYS A 215 19.44 -0.32 14.37
C CYS A 215 19.76 1.14 14.69
N PRO A 216 18.77 2.05 14.69
CA PRO A 216 19.03 3.47 14.95
C PRO A 216 19.49 3.75 16.38
N PHE A 217 19.22 2.84 17.32
CA PHE A 217 19.57 2.99 18.73
C PHE A 217 20.92 2.35 19.07
N HIS A 218 21.21 1.17 18.53
CA HIS A 218 22.40 0.37 18.89
C HIS A 218 23.51 0.36 17.82
N GLY A 219 23.25 0.89 16.61
CA GLY A 219 24.21 0.94 15.51
C GLY A 219 24.62 -0.42 14.93
N LYS A 220 24.04 -1.52 15.42
CA LYS A 220 24.30 -2.89 14.93
C LYS A 220 23.43 -3.21 13.71
N GLU A 221 23.97 -4.01 12.80
CA GLU A 221 23.25 -4.48 11.62
C GLU A 221 22.02 -5.29 12.03
N LEU A 222 20.90 -5.03 11.37
CA LEU A 222 19.62 -5.66 11.67
C LEU A 222 19.53 -7.06 11.04
N ILE A 223 18.98 -8.02 11.79
CA ILE A 223 18.82 -9.41 11.34
C ILE A 223 17.47 -9.55 10.62
N ALA A 224 17.49 -10.11 9.41
CA ALA A 224 16.26 -10.45 8.69
C ALA A 224 15.51 -11.61 9.36
N GLN A 225 14.18 -11.62 9.24
CA GLN A 225 13.31 -12.66 9.77
C GLN A 225 12.77 -13.58 8.68
#